data_AF-K9UFD4-F1
#
_entry.id   AF-K9UFD4-F1
#
_cell.length_a   1.000
_cell.length_b   1.000
_cell.length_c   1.000
_cell.angle_alpha   90.00
_cell.angle_beta   90.00
_cell.angle_gamma   90.00
#
_symmetry.space_group_name_H-M   'P 1'
#
loop_
_entity.id
_entity.type
_entity.pdbx_description
1 polymer ?
#
loop_
_entity_poly.entity_id
_entity_poly.type
_entity_poly.pdbx_seq_one_letter_code
_entity_poly.pdbx_strand_id
1 'polypeptide(L)'
;MSKLRIERAINFLVLFTTLFSSLSAAFLVLKYIFNWHYPIATLYRMFAYHNQHPFQYIAIVSVAFGIVGLGWIDRYGSTTSIQQWREVAMVMLLTIVISSPFGGVLWQIHDMQHGFIPENYLGKILQGMSWGLQYGWLIVLLSTPMNLIGFTVGYIVLARLAKRSRTRN
;
A
#
# COMPACT_ATOMS: atom_id res chain seq x y z
N MET A 1 -28.41 1.52 -8.43
CA MET A 1 -27.29 1.70 -7.46
C MET A 1 -27.36 3.12 -6.90
N SER A 2 -27.27 3.35 -5.59
CA SER A 2 -27.44 4.71 -5.04
C SER A 2 -26.28 5.64 -5.40
N LYS A 3 -26.56 6.95 -5.56
CA LYS A 3 -25.57 8.00 -5.86
C LYS A 3 -24.34 7.94 -4.92
N LEU A 4 -24.59 7.70 -3.63
CA LEU A 4 -23.55 7.53 -2.61
C LEU A 4 -22.62 6.34 -2.88
N ARG A 5 -23.16 5.20 -3.32
CA ARG A 5 -22.34 4.02 -3.65
C ARG A 5 -21.43 4.28 -4.86
N ILE A 6 -21.94 4.97 -5.87
CA ILE A 6 -21.17 5.37 -7.05
C ILE A 6 -20.02 6.29 -6.63
N GLU A 7 -20.30 7.30 -5.80
CA GLU A 7 -19.28 8.25 -5.34
C GLU A 7 -18.19 7.57 -4.49
N ARG A 8 -18.57 6.67 -3.58
CA ARG A 8 -17.60 5.90 -2.81
C ARG A 8 -16.71 5.02 -3.69
N ALA A 9 -17.28 4.38 -4.72
CA ALA A 9 -16.51 3.61 -5.68
C ALA A 9 -15.52 4.48 -6.46
N ILE A 10 -15.96 5.66 -6.93
CA ILE A 10 -15.08 6.62 -7.62
C ILE A 10 -13.96 7.09 -6.69
N ASN A 11 -14.26 7.44 -5.45
CA ASN A 11 -13.27 7.91 -4.48
C ASN A 11 -12.24 6.81 -4.17
N PHE A 12 -12.68 5.57 -3.99
CA PHE A 12 -11.80 4.41 -3.86
C PHE A 12 -10.86 4.28 -5.07
N LEU A 13 -11.41 4.33 -6.29
CA LEU A 13 -10.62 4.24 -7.52
C LEU A 13 -9.59 5.36 -7.61
N VAL A 14 -9.94 6.60 -7.26
CA VAL A 14 -9.00 7.73 -7.25
C VAL A 14 -7.88 7.49 -6.24
N LEU A 15 -8.20 7.09 -5.01
CA LEU A 15 -7.19 6.79 -3.98
C LEU A 15 -6.24 5.67 -4.43
N PHE A 16 -6.81 4.55 -4.88
CA PHE A 16 -6.06 3.39 -5.36
C PHE A 16 -5.16 3.74 -6.55
N THR A 17 -5.73 4.29 -7.63
CA THR A 17 -4.99 4.55 -8.88
C THR A 17 -3.92 5.61 -8.69
N THR A 18 -4.19 6.66 -7.90
CA THR A 18 -3.21 7.72 -7.64
C THR A 18 -2.01 7.14 -6.89
N LEU A 19 -2.24 6.42 -5.79
CA LEU A 19 -1.13 5.85 -5.03
C LEU A 19 -0.38 4.78 -5.83
N PHE A 20 -1.10 3.88 -6.49
CA PHE A 20 -0.50 2.82 -7.32
C PHE A 20 0.40 3.39 -8.40
N SER A 21 -0.08 4.40 -9.13
CA SER A 21 0.69 5.01 -10.23
C SER A 21 1.90 5.76 -9.70
N SER A 22 1.75 6.54 -8.62
CA SER A 22 2.87 7.29 -8.03
C SER A 22 3.94 6.37 -7.46
N LEU A 23 3.56 5.31 -6.74
CA LEU A 23 4.52 4.35 -6.21
C LEU A 23 5.17 3.53 -7.32
N SER A 24 4.43 3.12 -8.36
CA SER A 24 5.00 2.41 -9.51
C SER A 24 6.00 3.28 -10.27
N ALA A 25 5.69 4.55 -10.49
CA ALA A 25 6.62 5.50 -11.10
C ALA A 25 7.87 5.71 -10.23
N ALA A 26 7.69 5.92 -8.92
CA ALA A 26 8.81 6.06 -7.99
C ALA A 26 9.70 4.81 -7.99
N PHE A 27 9.10 3.62 -7.96
CA PHE A 27 9.82 2.34 -8.07
C PHE A 27 10.67 2.28 -9.34
N LEU A 28 10.10 2.60 -10.51
CA LEU A 28 10.82 2.57 -11.78
C LEU A 28 11.98 3.58 -11.81
N VAL A 29 11.77 4.79 -11.32
CA VAL A 29 12.80 5.82 -11.22
C VAL A 29 13.94 5.37 -10.31
N LEU A 30 13.62 4.84 -9.12
CA LEU A 30 14.64 4.35 -8.20
C LEU A 30 15.38 3.14 -8.79
N LYS A 31 14.66 2.22 -9.45
CA LYS A 31 15.27 1.07 -10.13
C LYS A 31 16.27 1.50 -11.19
N TYR A 32 15.94 2.53 -11.96
CA TYR A 32 16.82 3.11 -12.98
C TYR A 32 18.04 3.80 -12.37
N ILE A 33 17.85 4.69 -11.38
CA ILE A 33 18.93 5.46 -10.74
C ILE A 33 19.94 4.55 -10.04
N PHE A 34 19.45 3.56 -9.29
CA PHE A 34 20.31 2.70 -8.47
C PHE A 34 20.76 1.43 -9.19
N ASN A 35 20.42 1.26 -10.48
CA ASN A 35 20.64 0.04 -11.26
C ASN A 35 20.31 -1.22 -10.42
N TRP A 36 19.11 -1.22 -9.86
CA TRP A 36 18.85 -1.93 -8.60
C TRP A 36 18.73 -3.45 -8.80
N HIS A 37 19.79 -4.18 -8.46
CA HIS A 37 19.84 -5.66 -8.49
C HIS A 37 19.36 -6.30 -7.17
N TYR A 38 19.31 -5.54 -6.08
CA TYR A 38 18.92 -6.00 -4.73
C TYR A 38 17.58 -5.38 -4.27
N PRO A 39 16.85 -5.98 -3.30
CA PRO A 39 15.53 -5.53 -2.87
C PRO A 39 15.54 -4.18 -2.13
N ILE A 40 14.43 -3.45 -2.20
CA ILE A 40 14.21 -2.10 -1.64
C ILE A 40 14.36 -2.01 -0.12
N ALA A 41 14.30 -3.14 0.60
CA ALA A 41 14.63 -3.21 2.01
C ALA A 41 16.07 -3.71 2.17
N THR A 42 17.03 -2.79 2.19
CA THR A 42 18.48 -3.02 2.33
C THR A 42 18.89 -3.88 3.52
N LEU A 43 18.00 -4.06 4.51
CA LEU A 43 18.24 -4.87 5.71
C LEU A 43 17.81 -6.34 5.59
N TYR A 44 16.89 -6.67 4.67
CA TYR A 44 16.44 -8.05 4.48
C TYR A 44 16.88 -8.57 3.12
N ARG A 45 17.73 -9.62 3.13
CA ARG A 45 18.04 -10.38 1.92
C ARG A 45 16.79 -11.12 1.45
N MET A 46 16.03 -10.51 0.55
CA MET A 46 14.92 -11.15 -0.16
C MET A 46 15.48 -11.91 -1.38
N PHE A 47 14.88 -13.07 -1.69
CA PHE A 47 15.26 -13.83 -2.87
C PHE A 47 15.03 -13.00 -4.14
N ALA A 48 15.94 -13.13 -5.11
CA ALA A 48 15.94 -12.28 -6.30
C ALA A 48 14.64 -12.35 -7.11
N TYR A 49 13.89 -13.46 -7.04
CA TYR A 49 12.65 -13.62 -7.79
C TYR A 49 11.48 -12.80 -7.23
N HIS A 50 11.43 -12.49 -5.93
CA HIS A 50 10.37 -11.60 -5.43
C HIS A 50 10.55 -10.16 -5.92
N ASN A 51 11.78 -9.77 -6.31
CA ASN A 51 12.05 -8.49 -6.97
C ASN A 51 11.51 -8.42 -8.41
N GLN A 52 11.02 -9.54 -8.96
CA GLN A 52 10.39 -9.59 -10.28
C GLN A 52 8.91 -9.18 -10.26
N HIS A 53 8.29 -9.13 -9.08
CA HIS A 53 6.86 -8.84 -8.93
C HIS A 53 6.53 -7.59 -8.08
N PRO A 54 7.27 -6.47 -8.20
CA PRO A 54 7.14 -5.31 -7.31
C PRO A 54 5.75 -4.66 -7.40
N PHE A 55 5.15 -4.64 -8.59
CA PHE A 55 3.86 -4.00 -8.83
C PHE A 55 2.70 -4.69 -8.12
N GLN A 56 2.79 -6.00 -7.87
CA GLN A 56 1.75 -6.72 -7.14
C GLN A 56 1.76 -6.35 -5.65
N TYR A 57 2.93 -6.19 -5.05
CA TYR A 57 3.07 -5.68 -3.69
C TYR A 57 2.60 -4.22 -3.57
N ILE A 58 2.98 -3.37 -4.55
CA ILE A 58 2.49 -1.99 -4.62
C ILE A 58 0.96 -1.95 -4.76
N ALA A 59 0.36 -2.86 -5.54
CA ALA A 59 -1.08 -2.96 -5.68
C ALA A 59 -1.76 -3.31 -4.35
N ILE A 60 -1.23 -4.27 -3.58
CA ILE A 60 -1.78 -4.63 -2.26
C ILE A 60 -1.78 -3.42 -1.32
N VAL A 61 -0.65 -2.70 -1.24
CA VAL A 61 -0.54 -1.47 -0.42
C VAL A 61 -1.54 -0.41 -0.91
N SER A 62 -1.67 -0.25 -2.22
CA SER A 62 -2.57 0.76 -2.82
C SER A 62 -4.05 0.44 -2.60
N VAL A 63 -4.43 -0.85 -2.61
CA VAL A 63 -5.79 -1.29 -2.28
C VAL A 63 -6.09 -1.02 -0.81
N ALA A 64 -5.17 -1.39 0.09
CA ALA A 64 -5.33 -1.11 1.52
C ALA A 64 -5.47 0.40 1.78
N PHE A 65 -4.66 1.23 1.12
CA PHE A 65 -4.77 2.69 1.19
C PHE A 65 -6.11 3.19 0.67
N GLY A 66 -6.59 2.65 -0.45
CA GLY A 66 -7.91 3.00 -0.99
C GLY A 66 -9.04 2.71 -0.01
N ILE A 67 -9.00 1.55 0.66
CA ILE A 67 -10.00 1.16 1.66
C ILE A 67 -9.93 2.06 2.90
N VAL A 68 -8.74 2.21 3.50
CA VAL A 68 -8.53 3.01 4.72
C VAL A 68 -8.84 4.48 4.45
N GLY A 69 -8.29 5.03 3.37
CA GLY A 69 -8.47 6.42 2.96
C GLY A 69 -9.93 6.75 2.69
N LEU A 70 -10.71 5.85 2.07
CA LEU A 70 -12.14 6.04 1.85
C LEU A 70 -12.91 6.24 3.16
N GLY A 71 -12.53 5.52 4.23
CA GLY A 71 -13.10 5.70 5.57
C GLY A 71 -12.71 7.04 6.22
N TRP A 72 -11.70 7.73 5.69
CA TRP A 72 -11.11 8.93 6.27
C TRP A 72 -11.51 10.24 5.59
N ILE A 73 -12.00 10.19 4.33
CA ILE A 73 -12.30 11.38 3.51
C ILE A 73 -13.20 12.39 4.25
N ASP A 74 -14.28 11.92 4.87
CA ASP A 74 -15.27 12.82 5.48
C ASP A 74 -14.72 13.54 6.72
N ARG A 75 -13.89 12.85 7.51
CA ARG A 75 -13.20 13.41 8.68
C ARG A 75 -12.07 14.36 8.27
N TYR A 76 -11.37 14.06 7.18
CA TYR A 76 -10.16 14.79 6.81
C TYR A 76 -10.40 16.28 6.56
N GLY A 77 -11.57 16.63 5.99
CA GLY A 77 -11.89 18.02 5.66
C GLY A 77 -11.94 18.94 6.88
N SER A 78 -12.40 18.47 8.04
CA SER A 78 -12.65 19.30 9.23
C SER A 78 -11.42 19.61 10.07
N THR A 79 -10.25 19.15 9.63
CA THR A 79 -9.01 19.23 10.40
C THR A 79 -8.11 20.38 9.95
N THR A 80 -7.33 20.92 10.90
CA THR A 80 -6.30 21.94 10.61
C THR A 80 -5.10 21.33 9.87
N SER A 81 -4.24 22.15 9.24
CA SER A 81 -3.12 21.63 8.43
C SER A 81 -2.19 20.68 9.20
N ILE A 82 -1.89 20.94 10.48
CA ILE A 82 -1.04 20.03 11.27
C ILE A 82 -1.75 18.72 11.64
N GLN A 83 -3.07 18.78 11.84
CA GLN A 83 -3.88 17.59 12.11
C GLN A 83 -3.98 16.73 10.84
N GLN A 84 -4.08 17.33 9.66
CA GLN A 84 -4.07 16.60 8.38
C GLN A 84 -2.84 15.70 8.24
N TRP A 85 -1.64 16.19 8.56
CA TRP A 85 -0.43 15.36 8.55
C TRP A 85 -0.50 14.17 9.52
N ARG A 86 -1.08 14.38 10.72
CA ARG A 86 -1.31 13.28 11.67
C ARG A 86 -2.31 12.27 11.13
N GLU A 87 -3.39 12.73 10.50
CA GLU A 87 -4.39 11.85 9.88
C GLU A 87 -3.77 11.03 8.74
N VAL A 88 -2.94 11.63 7.88
CA VAL A 88 -2.20 10.89 6.84
C VAL A 88 -1.28 9.85 7.47
N ALA A 89 -0.55 10.20 8.53
CA ALA A 89 0.32 9.24 9.23
C ALA A 89 -0.48 8.04 9.75
N MET A 90 -1.65 8.27 10.36
CA MET A 90 -2.52 7.18 10.81
C MET A 90 -3.03 6.33 9.65
N VAL A 91 -3.48 6.94 8.55
CA VAL A 91 -3.92 6.23 7.34
C VAL A 91 -2.80 5.37 6.78
N MET A 92 -1.57 5.89 6.71
CA MET A 92 -0.41 5.15 6.23
C MET A 92 -0.04 3.99 7.17
N LEU A 93 -0.02 4.20 8.48
CA LEU A 93 0.26 3.12 9.44
C LEU A 93 -0.77 2.00 9.36
N LEU A 94 -2.07 2.35 9.29
CA LEU A 94 -3.14 1.37 9.09
C LEU A 94 -3.01 0.65 7.75
N THR A 95 -2.68 1.38 6.69
CA THR A 95 -2.41 0.80 5.36
C THR A 95 -1.29 -0.23 5.44
N ILE A 96 -0.19 0.08 6.12
CA ILE A 96 0.94 -0.84 6.31
C ILE A 96 0.48 -2.10 7.05
N VAL A 97 -0.18 -1.94 8.20
CA VAL A 97 -0.63 -3.08 9.01
C VAL A 97 -1.63 -3.96 8.25
N ILE A 98 -2.62 -3.36 7.59
CA ILE A 98 -3.67 -4.08 6.85
C ILE A 98 -3.10 -4.78 5.61
N SER A 99 -2.17 -4.15 4.90
CA SER A 99 -1.56 -4.72 3.68
C SER A 99 -0.59 -5.87 3.98
N SER A 100 0.02 -5.86 5.17
CA SER A 100 1.06 -6.80 5.58
C SER A 100 0.68 -8.29 5.48
N PRO A 101 -0.46 -8.79 6.02
CA PRO A 101 -0.84 -10.20 5.88
C PRO A 101 -1.00 -10.62 4.41
N PHE A 102 -1.56 -9.75 3.57
CA PHE A 102 -1.74 -10.04 2.14
C PHE A 102 -0.41 -10.05 1.38
N GLY A 103 0.53 -9.16 1.75
CA GLY A 103 1.90 -9.22 1.25
C GLY A 103 2.59 -10.53 1.63
N GLY A 104 2.40 -11.00 2.87
CA GLY A 104 2.93 -12.29 3.31
C GLY A 104 2.30 -13.49 2.58
N VAL A 105 1.00 -13.45 2.27
CA VAL A 105 0.35 -14.45 1.41
C VAL A 105 0.95 -14.45 0.01
N LEU A 106 1.06 -13.26 -0.62
CA LEU A 106 1.63 -13.12 -1.94
C LEU A 106 3.07 -13.64 -1.99
N TRP A 107 3.83 -13.41 -0.93
CA TRP A 107 5.18 -13.96 -0.77
C TRP A 107 5.18 -15.49 -0.88
N GLN A 108 4.32 -16.16 -0.10
CA GLN A 108 4.24 -17.63 -0.13
C GLN A 108 3.76 -18.14 -1.48
N ILE A 109 2.86 -17.42 -2.17
CA ILE A 109 2.45 -17.76 -3.53
C ILE A 109 3.64 -17.73 -4.49
N HIS A 110 4.49 -16.71 -4.40
CA HIS A 110 5.70 -16.63 -5.24
C HIS A 110 6.72 -17.70 -4.91
N ASP A 111 6.89 -18.06 -3.64
CA ASP A 111 7.72 -19.20 -3.23
C ASP A 111 7.22 -20.48 -3.92
N MET A 112 5.91 -20.76 -3.86
CA MET A 112 5.33 -21.94 -4.50
C MET A 112 5.49 -21.94 -6.03
N GLN A 113 5.35 -20.78 -6.68
CA GLN A 113 5.58 -20.63 -8.12
C GLN A 113 7.03 -20.93 -8.54
N HIS A 114 7.99 -20.80 -7.62
CA HIS A 114 9.40 -21.10 -7.85
C HIS A 114 9.81 -22.50 -7.39
N GLY A 115 8.84 -23.38 -7.14
CA GLY A 115 9.07 -24.80 -6.85
C GLY A 115 9.18 -25.13 -5.35
N PHE A 116 9.00 -24.15 -4.45
CA PHE A 116 8.89 -24.40 -3.01
C PHE A 116 7.48 -24.92 -2.65
N ILE A 117 7.13 -26.10 -3.14
CA ILE A 117 5.79 -26.68 -3.01
C ILE A 117 5.63 -27.35 -1.63
N PRO A 118 4.72 -26.87 -0.76
CA PRO A 118 4.45 -27.50 0.53
C PRO A 118 3.48 -28.68 0.39
N GLU A 119 3.51 -29.61 1.35
CA GLU A 119 2.49 -30.66 1.47
C GLU A 119 1.12 -30.06 1.89
N ASN A 120 1.13 -29.04 2.74
CA ASN A 120 -0.06 -28.33 3.20
C ASN A 120 -0.10 -26.88 2.66
N TYR A 121 -0.71 -26.70 1.49
CA TYR A 121 -0.87 -25.41 0.84
C TYR A 121 -1.58 -24.37 1.71
N LEU A 122 -2.70 -24.75 2.34
CA LEU A 122 -3.47 -23.81 3.16
C LEU A 122 -2.67 -23.38 4.40
N GLY A 123 -1.98 -24.32 5.05
CA GLY A 123 -1.10 -24.03 6.18
C GLY A 123 0.01 -23.05 5.81
N LYS A 124 0.61 -23.21 4.62
CA LYS A 124 1.64 -22.29 4.10
C LYS A 124 1.10 -20.88 3.86
N ILE A 125 -0.11 -20.76 3.30
CA ILE A 125 -0.77 -19.46 3.08
C ILE A 125 -1.09 -18.76 4.40
N LEU A 126 -1.65 -19.48 5.39
CA LEU A 126 -1.95 -18.94 6.72
C LEU A 126 -0.67 -18.53 7.47
N GLN A 127 0.41 -19.31 7.32
CA GLN A 127 1.73 -18.94 7.81
C GLN A 127 2.22 -17.65 7.15
N GLY A 128 2.02 -17.50 5.83
CA GLY A 128 2.29 -16.25 5.10
C GLY A 128 1.59 -15.05 5.71
N MET A 129 0.29 -15.15 6.03
CA MET A 129 -0.44 -14.09 6.73
C MET A 129 0.20 -13.73 8.07
N SER A 130 0.53 -14.75 8.88
CA SER A 130 1.15 -14.58 10.19
C SER A 130 2.52 -13.89 10.09
N TRP A 131 3.37 -14.33 9.16
CA TRP A 131 4.67 -13.73 8.91
C TRP A 131 4.57 -12.32 8.36
N GLY A 132 3.58 -12.05 7.51
CA GLY A 132 3.25 -10.70 7.08
C GLY A 132 3.00 -9.78 8.26
N LEU A 133 2.16 -10.20 9.22
CA LEU A 133 1.88 -9.41 10.42
C LEU A 133 3.07 -9.30 11.38
N GLN A 134 3.94 -10.31 11.45
CA GLN A 134 5.12 -10.28 12.34
C GLN A 134 6.25 -9.41 11.78
N TYR A 135 6.54 -9.53 10.48
CA TYR A 135 7.76 -8.97 9.87
C TYR A 135 7.46 -8.07 8.66
N GLY A 136 6.37 -8.31 7.94
CA GLY A 136 6.04 -7.60 6.70
C GLY A 136 5.86 -6.09 6.88
N TRP A 137 5.22 -5.67 7.97
CA TRP A 137 5.02 -4.24 8.27
C TRP A 137 6.34 -3.47 8.37
N LEU A 138 7.39 -4.11 8.91
CA LEU A 138 8.70 -3.49 9.08
C LEU A 138 9.38 -3.29 7.74
N ILE A 139 9.28 -4.27 6.83
CA ILE A 139 9.80 -4.17 5.46
C ILE A 139 9.16 -2.99 4.73
N VAL A 140 7.83 -2.85 4.84
CA VAL A 140 7.11 -1.74 4.21
C VAL A 140 7.52 -0.42 4.86
N LEU A 141 7.62 -0.34 6.20
CA LEU A 141 8.00 0.87 6.92
C LEU A 141 9.43 1.35 6.58
N LEU A 142 10.36 0.42 6.39
CA LEU A 142 11.75 0.71 6.02
C LEU A 142 11.94 1.09 4.55
N SER A 143 10.89 0.99 3.73
CA SER A 143 10.91 1.44 2.33
C SER A 143 10.81 2.97 2.24
N THR A 144 11.77 3.69 2.83
CA THR A 144 11.71 5.14 3.09
C THR A 144 11.41 5.98 1.85
N PRO A 145 12.07 5.81 0.69
CA PRO A 145 11.77 6.62 -0.50
C PRO A 145 10.31 6.46 -0.95
N MET A 146 9.80 5.24 -0.91
CA MET A 146 8.42 4.91 -1.30
C MET A 146 7.42 5.48 -0.28
N ASN A 147 7.73 5.39 1.02
CA ASN A 147 6.87 5.93 2.07
C ASN A 147 6.77 7.46 1.98
N LEU A 148 7.84 8.19 1.67
CA LEU A 148 7.79 9.64 1.48
C LEU A 148 6.85 10.05 0.34
N ILE A 149 6.91 9.31 -0.78
CA ILE A 149 5.97 9.51 -1.90
C ILE A 149 4.55 9.18 -1.45
N GLY A 150 4.33 8.05 -0.78
CA GLY A 150 3.02 7.65 -0.27
C GLY A 150 2.41 8.67 0.68
N PHE A 151 3.19 9.22 1.62
CA PHE A 151 2.79 10.29 2.52
C PHE A 151 2.36 11.55 1.76
N THR A 152 3.18 11.99 0.81
CA THR A 152 2.91 13.21 0.02
C THR A 152 1.65 13.06 -0.83
N VAL A 153 1.54 11.93 -1.53
CA VAL A 153 0.37 11.59 -2.34
C VAL A 153 -0.87 11.49 -1.47
N GLY A 154 -0.77 10.80 -0.32
CA GLY A 154 -1.85 10.63 0.63
C GLY A 154 -2.40 11.96 1.12
N TYR A 155 -1.52 12.89 1.50
CA TYR A 155 -1.89 14.24 1.89
C TYR A 155 -2.65 14.98 0.79
N ILE A 156 -2.12 14.99 -0.44
CA ILE A 156 -2.72 15.71 -1.57
C ILE A 156 -4.08 15.11 -1.94
N VAL A 157 -4.18 13.79 -2.06
CA VAL A 157 -5.39 13.13 -2.56
C VAL A 157 -6.52 13.20 -1.54
N LEU A 158 -6.24 13.00 -0.25
CA LEU A 158 -7.24 13.12 0.81
C LEU A 158 -7.75 14.56 0.94
N ALA A 159 -6.86 15.55 0.83
CA ALA A 159 -7.25 16.96 0.83
C ALA A 159 -8.18 17.30 -0.34
N ARG A 160 -7.84 16.84 -1.55
CA ARG A 160 -8.65 17.08 -2.76
C ARG A 160 -10.01 16.42 -2.68
N LEU A 161 -10.07 15.16 -2.25
CA LEU A 161 -11.34 14.42 -2.13
C LEU A 161 -12.23 14.98 -1.02
N ALA A 162 -11.66 15.34 0.13
CA ALA A 162 -12.41 15.96 1.22
C ALA A 162 -13.02 17.31 0.80
N LYS A 163 -12.26 18.14 0.07
CA LYS A 163 -12.78 19.40 -0.50
C LYS A 163 -13.93 19.15 -1.47
N ARG A 164 -13.80 18.14 -2.35
CA ARG A 164 -14.84 17.76 -3.32
C ARG A 164 -16.13 17.27 -2.64
N SER A 165 -16.00 16.46 -1.58
CA SER A 165 -17.14 15.94 -0.81
C SER A 165 -17.96 17.10 -0.20
N ARG A 166 -17.27 18.11 0.35
CA ARG A 166 -17.91 19.30 0.92
C ARG A 166 -18.68 20.16 -0.07
N THR A 167 -18.17 20.33 -1.29
CA THR A 167 -18.84 21.15 -2.31
C THR A 167 -20.11 20.50 -2.87
N ARG A 168 -20.36 19.23 -2.57
CA ARG A 168 -21.49 18.45 -3.11
C ARG A 168 -22.64 18.26 -2.12
N ASN A 169 -22.40 18.56 -0.84
CA ASN A 169 -23.39 18.57 0.24
C ASN A 169 -23.85 20.00 0.48
#